data_AF-T1B0H1-F1
#
_entry.id   AF-T1B0H1-F1
#
_cell.length_a   1.000
_cell.length_b   1.000
_cell.length_c   1.000
_cell.angle_alpha   90.00
_cell.angle_beta   90.00
_cell.angle_gamma   90.00
#
_symmetry.space_group_name_H-M   'P 1'
#
loop_
_entity.id
_entity.type
_entity.pdbx_description
1 polymer ?
#
loop_
_entity_poly.entity_id
_entity_poly.type
_entity_poly.pdbx_seq_one_letter_code
_entity_poly.pdbx_strand_id
1 'polypeptide(L)'
;MTLPTPIQTSLRVLDMALEGRFSEIQDTFSPQLRSLASADVLRAAWTSEIAKQGAVKSVGMPLSEPAGPGVIVVKIPLVCENGAMTLVVSMTESRYLVGLQ
;
A
#
# COMPACT_ATOMS: atom_id res chain seq x y z
N MET A 1 -6.50 8.81 -21.56
CA MET A 1 -5.74 8.95 -20.30
C MET A 1 -5.04 7.63 -20.03
N THR A 2 -3.72 7.62 -19.85
CA THR A 2 -2.96 6.41 -19.52
C THR A 2 -3.10 6.12 -18.03
N LEU A 3 -3.29 4.86 -17.64
CA LEU A 3 -3.28 4.47 -16.23
C LEU A 3 -1.91 4.78 -15.60
N PRO A 4 -1.84 5.18 -14.32
CA PRO A 4 -0.57 5.32 -13.62
C PRO A 4 0.23 4.00 -13.63
N THR A 5 1.55 4.09 -13.52
CA THR A 5 2.39 2.89 -13.37
C THR A 5 2.09 2.19 -12.05
N PRO A 6 2.44 0.89 -11.88
CA PRO A 6 2.24 0.20 -10.61
C PRO A 6 2.93 0.93 -9.45
N ILE A 7 4.17 1.38 -9.68
CA ILE A 7 4.95 2.17 -8.71
C ILE A 7 4.23 3.47 -8.34
N GLN A 8 3.69 4.22 -9.31
CA GLN A 8 2.95 5.45 -9.02
C GLN A 8 1.69 5.20 -8.18
N THR A 9 0.94 4.14 -8.48
CA THR A 9 -0.23 3.76 -7.68
C THR A 9 0.17 3.38 -6.26
N SER A 10 1.21 2.58 -6.08
CA SER A 10 1.66 2.14 -4.76
C SER A 10 2.24 3.26 -3.90
N LEU A 11 3.01 4.18 -4.50
CA LEU A 11 3.50 5.38 -3.79
C LEU A 11 2.35 6.27 -3.33
N ARG A 12 1.30 6.43 -4.16
CA ARG A 12 0.11 7.16 -3.74
C ARG A 12 -0.62 6.48 -2.58
N VAL A 13 -0.65 5.14 -2.53
CA VAL A 13 -1.20 4.39 -1.38
C VAL A 13 -0.38 4.65 -0.11
N LEU A 14 0.95 4.67 -0.22
CA LEU A 14 1.83 5.04 0.89
C LEU A 14 1.56 6.48 1.36
N ASP A 15 1.48 7.46 0.46
CA ASP A 15 1.19 8.86 0.80
C ASP A 15 -0.14 8.97 1.56
N MET A 16 -1.19 8.29 1.08
CA MET A 16 -2.48 8.24 1.77
C MET A 16 -2.38 7.63 3.17
N ALA A 17 -1.56 6.59 3.37
CA ALA A 17 -1.38 5.98 4.68
C ALA A 17 -0.64 6.91 5.65
N LEU A 18 0.40 7.59 5.17
CA LEU A 18 1.15 8.59 5.93
C LEU A 18 0.27 9.79 6.35
N GLU A 19 -0.66 10.18 5.50
CA GLU A 19 -1.60 11.28 5.74
C GLU A 19 -2.90 10.83 6.45
N GLY A 20 -3.03 9.54 6.79
CA GLY A 20 -4.20 8.99 7.47
C GLY A 20 -5.48 8.89 6.63
N ARG A 21 -5.37 8.97 5.30
CA ARG A 21 -6.48 8.96 4.33
C ARG A 21 -6.92 7.54 3.96
N PHE A 22 -7.26 6.73 4.97
CA PHE A 22 -7.56 5.30 4.79
C PHE A 22 -8.83 5.01 3.97
N SER A 23 -9.81 5.91 3.98
CA SER A 23 -11.01 5.78 3.12
C SER A 23 -10.63 5.86 1.64
N GLU A 24 -9.66 6.70 1.27
CA GLU A 24 -9.19 6.77 -0.11
C GLU A 24 -8.41 5.50 -0.49
N ILE A 25 -7.64 4.92 0.43
CA ILE A 25 -6.99 3.61 0.20
C ILE A 25 -8.05 2.54 -0.04
N GLN A 26 -9.12 2.49 0.77
CA GLN A 26 -10.22 1.56 0.59
C GLN A 26 -10.85 1.67 -0.81
N ASP A 27 -11.01 2.88 -1.35
CA ASP A 27 -11.60 3.08 -2.68
C ASP A 27 -10.73 2.53 -3.83
N THR A 28 -9.42 2.40 -3.61
CA THR A 28 -8.49 1.81 -4.58
C THR A 28 -8.55 0.28 -4.64
N PHE A 29 -9.09 -0.40 -3.61
CA PHE A 29 -9.32 -1.83 -3.67
C PHE A 29 -10.33 -2.19 -4.74
N SER A 30 -10.19 -3.41 -5.30
CA SER A 30 -11.21 -3.98 -6.18
C SER A 30 -12.56 -3.96 -5.46
N PRO A 31 -13.68 -3.71 -6.18
CA PRO A 31 -15.00 -3.59 -5.56
C PRO A 31 -15.35 -4.75 -4.63
N GLN A 32 -14.91 -5.96 -4.96
CA GLN A 32 -15.15 -7.18 -4.19
C GLN A 32 -14.39 -7.23 -2.86
N LEU A 33 -13.28 -6.49 -2.72
CA LEU A 33 -12.42 -6.50 -1.53
C LEU A 33 -12.59 -5.27 -0.64
N ARG A 34 -13.25 -4.21 -1.11
CA ARG A 34 -13.39 -2.94 -0.36
C ARG A 34 -14.03 -3.10 1.02
N SER A 35 -14.94 -4.05 1.20
CA SER A 35 -15.58 -4.30 2.50
C SER A 35 -14.66 -5.05 3.46
N LEU A 36 -13.77 -5.91 2.94
CA LEU A 36 -12.79 -6.67 3.73
C LEU A 36 -11.59 -5.79 4.14
N ALA A 37 -11.22 -4.83 3.29
CA ALA A 37 -10.21 -3.82 3.55
C ALA A 37 -10.84 -2.46 3.91
N SER A 38 -11.71 -2.44 4.91
CA SER A 38 -12.36 -1.19 5.34
C SER A 38 -11.34 -0.17 5.86
N ALA A 39 -11.68 1.12 5.79
CA ALA A 39 -10.84 2.20 6.29
C ALA A 39 -10.39 1.99 7.76
N ASP A 40 -11.27 1.43 8.61
CA ASP A 40 -10.96 1.15 10.01
C ASP A 40 -9.98 -0.02 10.17
N VAL A 41 -10.14 -1.08 9.36
CA VAL A 41 -9.19 -2.22 9.35
C VAL A 41 -7.81 -1.74 8.89
N LEU A 42 -7.76 -0.95 7.81
CA LEU A 42 -6.52 -0.38 7.28
C LEU A 42 -5.83 0.53 8.31
N ARG A 43 -6.61 1.40 8.97
CA ARG A 43 -6.11 2.29 10.02
C ARG A 43 -5.55 1.52 11.21
N ALA A 44 -6.26 0.48 11.67
CA ALA A 44 -5.84 -0.34 12.79
C ALA A 44 -4.54 -1.08 12.48
N ALA A 45 -4.43 -1.69 11.28
CA ALA A 45 -3.22 -2.36 10.84
C ALA A 45 -2.02 -1.39 10.76
N TRP A 46 -2.20 -0.24 10.10
CA TRP A 46 -1.15 0.77 9.97
C TRP A 46 -0.69 1.32 11.32
N THR A 47 -1.64 1.68 12.19
CA THR A 47 -1.35 2.22 13.53
C THR A 47 -0.58 1.19 14.37
N SER A 48 -0.95 -0.09 14.28
CA SER A 48 -0.24 -1.18 14.97
C SER A 48 1.20 -1.30 14.50
N GLU A 49 1.46 -1.16 13.19
CA GLU A 49 2.82 -1.26 12.67
C GLU A 49 3.67 -0.03 13.00
N ILE A 50 3.12 1.17 12.85
CA ILE A 50 3.82 2.42 13.27
C ILE A 50 4.09 2.43 14.77
N ALA A 51 3.20 1.90 15.61
CA ALA A 51 3.46 1.80 17.04
C ALA A 51 4.67 0.91 17.38
N LYS A 52 4.96 -0.11 16.55
CA LYS A 52 6.14 -0.98 16.71
C LYS A 52 7.39 -0.35 16.11
N GLN A 53 7.30 0.14 14.88
CA GLN A 53 8.45 0.59 14.09
C GLN A 53 8.83 2.05 14.32
N GLY A 54 7.95 2.85 14.94
CA GLY A 54 8.06 4.30 15.00
C GLY A 54 7.69 4.99 13.68
N ALA A 55 7.81 6.32 13.63
CA ALA A 55 7.45 7.08 12.43
C ALA A 55 8.36 6.74 11.24
N VAL A 56 7.80 6.76 10.02
CA VAL A 56 8.58 6.60 8.79
C VAL A 56 9.53 7.79 8.62
N LYS A 57 10.82 7.53 8.44
CA LYS A 57 11.87 8.53 8.22
C LYS A 57 12.27 8.68 6.77
N SER A 58 12.28 7.59 6.01
CA SER A 58 12.59 7.63 4.58
C SER A 58 11.97 6.46 3.81
N VAL A 59 11.81 6.68 2.51
CA VAL A 59 11.26 5.72 1.55
C VAL A 59 12.39 5.26 0.63
N GLY A 60 12.63 3.95 0.56
CA GLY A 60 13.59 3.33 -0.34
C GLY A 60 13.05 3.18 -1.77
N MET A 61 13.88 2.65 -2.67
CA MET A 61 13.50 2.46 -4.07
C MET A 61 12.43 1.36 -4.19
N PRO A 62 11.24 1.65 -4.77
CA PRO A 62 10.23 0.63 -5.00
C PRO A 62 10.66 -0.39 -6.04
N LEU A 63 10.35 -1.66 -5.79
CA LEU A 63 10.52 -2.75 -6.76
C LEU A 63 9.15 -3.23 -7.23
N SER A 64 8.93 -3.30 -8.54
CA SER A 64 7.71 -3.84 -9.15
C SER A 64 8.01 -5.15 -9.85
N GLU A 65 7.21 -6.18 -9.57
CA GLU A 65 7.38 -7.52 -10.13
C GLU A 65 6.04 -8.21 -10.41
N PRO A 66 5.93 -9.07 -11.44
CA PRO A 66 4.79 -9.95 -11.60
C PRO A 66 4.71 -10.95 -10.43
N ALA A 67 3.50 -11.22 -9.95
CA ALA A 67 3.27 -12.13 -8.80
C ALA A 67 2.22 -13.22 -9.09
N GLY A 68 1.94 -13.48 -10.36
CA GLY A 68 0.95 -14.44 -10.83
C GLY A 68 0.15 -13.90 -12.02
N PRO A 69 -0.80 -14.68 -12.57
CA PRO A 69 -1.60 -14.25 -13.71
C PRO A 69 -2.34 -12.93 -13.43
N GLY A 70 -1.99 -11.87 -14.16
CA GLY A 70 -2.63 -10.56 -14.07
C GLY A 70 -2.41 -9.78 -12.76
N VAL A 71 -1.48 -10.23 -11.90
CA VAL A 71 -1.15 -9.58 -10.62
C VAL A 71 0.27 -9.03 -10.65
N ILE A 72 0.39 -7.78 -10.24
CA ILE A 72 1.65 -7.06 -10.04
C ILE A 72 1.78 -6.76 -8.55
N VAL A 73 2.96 -7.02 -7.99
CA VAL A 73 3.32 -6.65 -6.63
C VAL A 73 4.36 -5.53 -6.68
N VAL A 74 4.16 -4.52 -5.85
CA VAL A 74 5.16 -3.47 -5.60
C VAL A 74 5.57 -3.54 -4.14
N LYS A 75 6.87 -3.65 -3.90
CA LYS A 75 7.49 -3.63 -2.57
C LYS A 75 8.15 -2.28 -2.36
N ILE A 76 7.79 -1.58 -1.28
CA ILE A 76 8.34 -0.28 -0.94
C ILE A 76 9.07 -0.40 0.40
N PRO A 77 10.41 -0.40 0.43
CA PRO A 77 11.16 -0.39 1.67
C PRO A 77 10.94 0.93 2.42
N LEU A 78 10.65 0.87 3.71
CA LEU A 78 10.46 2.01 4.61
C LEU A 78 11.46 1.93 5.76
N VAL A 79 12.26 2.98 5.92
CA VAL A 79 13.07 3.16 7.12
C VAL A 79 12.24 3.90 8.15
N CYS A 80 12.13 3.35 9.34
CA CYS A 80 11.38 3.91 10.46
C CYS A 80 12.33 4.27 11.61
N GLU A 81 11.84 4.93 12.65
CA GLU A 81 12.66 5.34 13.80
C GLU A 81 13.31 4.17 14.54
N ASN A 82 12.57 3.08 14.71
CA ASN A 82 12.98 1.93 15.53
C ASN A 82 13.33 0.69 14.69
N GLY A 83 13.35 0.81 13.36
CA GLY A 83 13.55 -0.33 12.48
C GLY A 83 13.24 -0.04 11.02
N ALA A 84 12.86 -1.09 10.29
CA ALA A 84 12.45 -1.00 8.90
C ALA A 84 11.30 -1.96 8.64
N MET A 85 10.43 -1.57 7.73
CA MET A 85 9.35 -2.43 7.21
C MET A 85 9.30 -2.31 5.69
N THR A 86 8.55 -3.18 5.04
CA THR A 86 8.27 -3.09 3.61
C THR A 86 6.77 -3.05 3.42
N LEU A 87 6.26 -1.98 2.81
CA LEU A 87 4.88 -1.94 2.36
C LEU A 87 4.77 -2.75 1.07
N VAL A 88 3.90 -3.76 1.07
CA VAL A 88 3.64 -4.59 -0.11
C VAL A 88 2.26 -4.26 -0.65
N VAL A 89 2.22 -3.76 -1.88
CA VAL A 89 0.98 -3.44 -2.59
C VAL A 89 0.78 -4.42 -3.73
N SER A 90 -0.28 -5.21 -3.68
CA SER A 90 -0.65 -6.16 -4.73
C SER A 90 -1.80 -5.57 -5.53
N MET A 91 -1.70 -5.56 -6.87
CA MET A 91 -2.73 -4.98 -7.73
C MET A 91 -2.91 -5.73 -9.05
N THR A 92 -4.07 -5.55 -9.67
CA THR A 92 -4.34 -6.03 -11.03
C THR A 92 -3.71 -5.13 -12.09
N GLU A 93 -3.68 -5.59 -13.34
CA GLU A 93 -3.26 -4.78 -14.49
C GLU A 93 -4.07 -3.47 -14.63
N SER A 94 -5.35 -3.50 -14.21
CA SER A 94 -6.25 -2.34 -14.18
C SER A 94 -6.05 -1.40 -12.97
N ARG A 95 -5.02 -1.63 -12.14
CA ARG A 95 -4.68 -0.83 -10.94
C ARG A 95 -5.67 -0.90 -9.78
N TYR A 96 -6.51 -1.92 -9.72
CA TYR A 96 -7.24 -2.22 -8.49
C TYR A 96 -6.34 -2.94 -7.51
N LEU A 97 -6.32 -2.48 -6.26
CA LEU A 97 -5.64 -3.19 -5.19
C LEU A 97 -6.37 -4.51 -4.90
N VAL A 98 -5.58 -5.56 -4.76
CA VAL A 98 -6.02 -6.89 -4.33
C VAL A 98 -5.36 -7.34 -3.04
N GLY A 99 -4.43 -6.54 -2.51
CA GLY A 99 -3.79 -6.77 -1.23
C GLY A 99 -2.93 -5.59 -0.79
N LEU A 100 -2.80 -5.44 0.52
CA LEU A 100 -1.90 -4.51 1.19
C LEU A 100 -1.35 -5.20 2.43
N GLN A 101 -0.02 -5.22 2.58
CA GLN A 101 0.67 -5.89 3.70
C GLN A 101 1.81 -5.02 4.21
#